data_AF-A0A9X4LGJ6-F1
#
_entry.id   AF-A0A9X4LGJ6-F1
#
_cell.length_a   1.000
_cell.length_b   1.000
_cell.length_c   1.000
_cell.angle_alpha   90.00
_cell.angle_beta   90.00
_cell.angle_gamma   90.00
#
_symmetry.space_group_name_H-M   'P 1'
#
loop_
_entity.id
_entity.type
_entity.pdbx_description
1 polymer ?
#
loop_
_entity_poly.entity_id
_entity_poly.type
_entity_poly.pdbx_seq_one_letter_code
_entity_poly.pdbx_strand_id
1 'polypeptide(L)'
;MSPNDEEMLKAERRRMAAAFGEVLHEPVPDRLKALLAEPAPQVVDIGAVRARLRGPGRAMSSWAAWGGMAATLLLGTLLGTRLAPSGGDALDGGRLVATGSVARALDRQLAGAPEAGAAVAVQLSFKARDGRYCRSFTTAASAGLACREADGGWALQQLAATAPAAGGGMRQAASSLPPSVLTAVDGLMAGEALGPEQERAARDAGWR
;
A
#
# COMPACT_ATOMS: atom_id res chain seq x y z
N MET A 1 50.09 -13.27 42.96
CA MET A 1 50.51 -14.55 42.36
C MET A 1 51.64 -15.07 43.23
N SER A 2 51.40 -16.11 44.02
CA SER A 2 52.42 -16.62 44.94
C SER A 2 53.48 -17.38 44.13
N PRO A 3 54.78 -17.36 44.49
CA PRO A 3 55.83 -18.09 43.76
C PRO A 3 55.52 -19.58 43.54
N ASN A 4 54.70 -20.15 44.43
CA ASN A 4 54.23 -21.54 44.36
C ASN A 4 53.21 -21.78 43.23
N ASP A 5 52.43 -20.77 42.83
CA ASP A 5 51.43 -20.89 41.76
C ASP A 5 52.11 -20.98 40.38
N GLU A 6 53.22 -20.26 40.19
CA GLU A 6 53.98 -20.26 38.94
C GLU A 6 54.71 -21.60 38.73
N GLU A 7 55.32 -22.15 39.80
CA GLU A 7 55.96 -23.47 39.74
C GLU A 7 54.95 -24.60 39.50
N MET A 8 53.75 -24.49 40.09
CA MET A 8 52.64 -25.41 39.81
C MET A 8 52.20 -25.36 38.34
N LEU A 9 52.01 -24.16 37.77
CA LEU A 9 51.63 -23.99 36.36
C LEU A 9 52.72 -24.51 35.40
N LYS A 10 54.00 -24.31 35.73
CA LYS A 10 55.13 -24.86 34.96
C LYS A 10 55.19 -26.39 35.04
N ALA A 11 54.87 -26.98 36.19
CA ALA A 11 54.82 -28.43 36.36
C ALA A 11 53.68 -29.04 35.54
N GLU A 12 52.49 -28.43 35.56
CA GLU A 12 51.34 -28.92 34.79
C GLU A 12 51.57 -28.81 33.28
N ARG A 13 52.13 -27.70 32.81
CA ARG A 13 52.54 -27.55 31.41
C ARG A 13 53.56 -28.59 30.96
N ARG A 14 54.54 -28.92 31.81
CA ARG A 14 55.54 -29.96 31.50
C ARG A 14 54.89 -31.34 31.39
N ARG A 15 53.92 -31.63 32.26
CA ARG A 15 53.16 -32.89 32.21
C ARG A 15 52.35 -33.02 30.92
N MET A 16 51.65 -31.95 30.52
CA MET A 16 50.91 -31.93 29.26
C MET A 16 51.85 -32.05 28.05
N ALA A 17 52.95 -31.30 28.03
CA ALA A 17 53.92 -31.38 26.95
C ALA A 17 54.54 -32.78 26.81
N ALA A 18 54.80 -33.47 27.92
CA ALA A 18 55.29 -34.85 27.91
C ALA A 18 54.25 -35.82 27.34
N ALA A 19 52.97 -35.68 27.70
CA ALA A 19 51.89 -36.54 27.21
C ALA A 19 51.67 -36.43 25.68
N PHE A 20 51.88 -35.24 25.11
CA PHE A 20 51.75 -35.00 23.66
C PHE A 20 53.10 -35.01 22.91
N GLY A 21 54.21 -35.27 23.61
CA GLY A 21 55.55 -35.21 23.04
C GLY A 21 55.77 -36.21 21.91
N GLU A 22 55.23 -37.43 22.03
CA GLU A 22 55.36 -38.47 21.01
C GLU A 22 54.66 -38.10 19.70
N VAL A 23 53.45 -37.53 19.77
CA VAL A 23 52.65 -37.12 18.60
C VAL A 23 53.32 -36.00 17.81
N LEU A 24 54.10 -35.14 18.47
CA LEU A 24 54.82 -34.05 17.80
C LEU A 24 56.00 -34.54 16.95
N HIS A 25 56.48 -35.78 17.15
CA HIS A 25 57.58 -36.35 16.37
C HIS A 25 57.10 -37.12 15.13
N GLU A 26 55.78 -37.28 14.94
CA GLU A 26 55.25 -37.91 13.74
C GLU A 26 55.40 -36.98 12.53
N PRO A 27 55.86 -37.48 11.36
CA PRO A 27 55.98 -36.66 10.17
C PRO A 27 54.63 -36.06 9.78
N VAL A 28 54.61 -34.75 9.50
CA VAL A 28 53.40 -34.02 9.09
C VAL A 28 52.80 -34.69 7.84
N PRO A 29 51.49 -35.04 7.86
CA PRO A 29 50.81 -35.68 6.73
C PRO A 29 50.93 -34.91 5.42
N ASP A 30 51.15 -35.61 4.30
CA ASP A 30 51.41 -34.99 2.99
C ASP A 30 50.25 -34.14 2.48
N ARG A 31 49.01 -34.43 2.89
CA ARG A 31 47.84 -33.59 2.62
C ARG A 31 48.00 -32.15 3.12
N LEU A 32 48.70 -31.96 4.25
CA LEU A 32 48.94 -30.62 4.83
C LEU A 32 50.08 -29.92 4.10
N LYS A 33 51.14 -30.65 3.72
CA LYS A 33 52.21 -30.12 2.87
C LYS A 33 51.68 -29.65 1.51
N ALA A 34 50.73 -30.38 0.94
CA ALA A 34 50.09 -30.02 -0.32
C ALA A 34 49.30 -28.71 -0.25
N LEU A 35 48.82 -28.30 0.93
CA LEU A 35 48.15 -27.00 1.11
C LEU A 35 49.13 -25.83 1.15
N LEU A 36 50.40 -26.09 1.50
CA LEU A 36 51.47 -25.09 1.51
C LEU A 36 52.15 -24.94 0.15
N ALA A 37 51.96 -25.90 -0.76
CA ALA A 37 52.38 -25.76 -2.13
C ALA A 37 51.56 -24.63 -2.77
N GLU A 38 52.20 -23.50 -3.06
CA GLU A 38 51.55 -22.38 -3.74
C GLU A 38 50.97 -22.89 -5.06
N PRO A 39 49.64 -22.81 -5.26
CA PRO A 39 49.06 -23.14 -6.55
C PRO A 39 49.60 -22.13 -7.57
N ALA A 40 50.13 -22.64 -8.69
CA ALA A 40 50.63 -21.81 -9.77
C ALA A 40 49.58 -20.74 -10.14
N PRO A 41 49.98 -19.46 -10.34
CA PRO A 41 49.04 -18.38 -10.55
C PRO A 41 48.21 -18.64 -11.82
N GLN A 42 46.94 -19.02 -11.65
CA GLN A 42 45.98 -18.98 -12.74
C GLN A 42 45.60 -17.53 -12.99
N VAL A 43 46.35 -16.89 -13.89
CA VAL A 43 45.99 -15.57 -14.41
C VAL A 43 44.81 -15.75 -15.35
N VAL A 44 43.61 -15.53 -14.83
CA VAL A 44 42.39 -15.46 -15.63
C VAL A 44 42.33 -14.09 -16.30
N ASP A 45 42.31 -14.05 -17.62
CA ASP A 45 42.14 -12.81 -18.38
C ASP A 45 40.70 -12.30 -18.25
N ILE A 46 40.49 -11.37 -17.30
CA ILE A 46 39.22 -10.71 -17.07
C ILE A 46 38.79 -9.88 -18.29
N GLY A 47 39.74 -9.42 -19.12
CA GLY A 47 39.49 -8.69 -20.36
C GLY A 47 38.76 -9.55 -21.39
N ALA A 48 39.18 -10.81 -21.56
CA ALA A 48 38.52 -11.77 -22.46
C ALA A 48 37.09 -12.11 -22.02
N VAL A 49 36.86 -12.25 -20.69
CA VAL A 49 35.52 -12.46 -20.13
C VAL A 49 34.63 -11.24 -20.37
N ARG A 50 35.17 -10.04 -20.17
CA ARG A 50 34.43 -8.79 -20.35
C ARG A 50 34.11 -8.50 -21.82
N ALA A 51 34.98 -8.90 -22.75
CA ALA A 51 34.75 -8.81 -24.18
C ALA A 51 33.64 -9.78 -24.65
N ARG A 52 33.55 -10.99 -24.09
CA ARG A 52 32.45 -11.93 -24.35
C ARG A 52 31.10 -11.42 -23.87
N LEU A 53 31.05 -10.80 -22.69
CA LEU A 53 29.81 -10.24 -22.12
C LEU A 53 29.33 -8.99 -22.90
N ARG A 54 30.26 -8.22 -23.44
CA ARG A 54 30.00 -7.03 -24.27
C ARG A 54 30.03 -7.35 -25.76
N GLY A 55 29.39 -8.44 -26.16
CA GLY A 55 29.24 -8.80 -27.57
C GLY A 55 28.76 -7.59 -28.41
N PRO A 56 29.13 -7.54 -29.71
CA PRO A 56 29.02 -6.35 -30.58
C PRO A 56 27.60 -5.84 -30.89
N GLY A 57 26.58 -6.24 -30.14
CA GLY A 57 25.17 -5.89 -30.37
C GLY A 57 24.41 -5.29 -29.17
N ARG A 58 25.07 -4.98 -28.04
CA ARG A 58 24.40 -4.42 -26.84
C ARG A 58 24.77 -2.99 -26.49
N ALA A 59 25.20 -2.20 -27.48
CA ALA A 59 25.10 -0.76 -27.38
C ALA A 59 23.63 -0.38 -27.60
N MET A 60 22.79 -0.50 -26.56
CA MET A 60 21.46 0.09 -26.60
C MET A 60 21.65 1.59 -26.85
N SER A 61 21.19 2.04 -28.02
CA SER A 61 21.13 3.46 -28.38
C SER A 61 20.50 4.25 -27.21
N SER A 62 21.07 5.40 -26.87
CA SER A 62 20.57 6.26 -25.80
C SER A 62 19.08 6.60 -25.94
N TRP A 63 18.53 6.55 -27.17
CA TRP A 63 17.09 6.64 -27.42
C TRP A 63 16.25 5.47 -26.89
N ALA A 64 16.78 4.24 -26.90
CA ALA A 64 16.09 3.08 -26.34
C ALA A 64 16.01 3.15 -24.80
N ALA A 65 16.98 3.81 -24.14
CA ALA A 65 16.94 4.06 -22.71
C ALA A 65 15.84 5.08 -22.32
N TRP A 66 15.59 6.08 -23.17
CA TRP A 66 14.52 7.07 -22.94
C TRP A 66 13.13 6.50 -23.25
N GLY A 67 13.02 5.66 -24.30
CA GLY A 67 11.78 4.94 -24.62
C GLY A 67 11.34 3.95 -23.53
N GLY A 68 12.30 3.31 -22.83
CA GLY A 68 12.00 2.42 -21.72
C GLY A 68 11.28 3.09 -20.54
N MET A 69 11.64 4.34 -20.22
CA MET A 69 11.00 5.08 -19.13
C MET A 69 9.57 5.51 -19.46
N ALA A 70 9.31 5.92 -20.71
CA ALA A 70 7.95 6.23 -21.15
C ALA A 70 7.07 4.97 -21.17
N ALA A 71 7.63 3.83 -21.61
CA ALA A 71 6.90 2.57 -21.67
C ALA A 71 6.51 2.04 -20.28
N THR A 72 7.38 2.15 -19.26
CA THR A 72 7.02 1.73 -17.89
C THR A 72 5.95 2.64 -17.28
N LEU A 73 5.96 3.94 -17.58
CA LEU A 73 4.92 4.86 -17.13
C LEU A 73 3.58 4.51 -17.78
N LEU A 74 3.54 4.33 -19.10
CA LEU A 74 2.32 3.96 -19.83
C LEU A 74 1.78 2.61 -19.36
N LEU A 75 2.65 1.61 -19.22
CA LEU A 75 2.25 0.27 -18.77
C LEU A 75 1.78 0.30 -17.31
N GLY A 76 2.48 1.01 -16.43
CA GLY A 76 2.08 1.20 -15.04
C GLY A 76 0.75 1.95 -14.90
N THR A 77 0.52 2.98 -15.72
CA THR A 77 -0.73 3.75 -15.71
C THR A 77 -1.90 2.93 -16.27
N LEU A 78 -1.67 2.17 -17.34
CA LEU A 78 -2.68 1.33 -17.97
C LEU A 78 -3.09 0.16 -17.05
N LEU A 79 -2.11 -0.52 -16.46
CA LEU A 79 -2.40 -1.60 -15.49
C LEU A 79 -3.00 -1.03 -14.20
N GLY A 80 -2.48 0.10 -13.71
CA GLY A 80 -2.95 0.75 -12.49
C GLY A 80 -4.41 1.20 -12.58
N THR A 81 -4.82 1.82 -13.69
CA THR A 81 -6.22 2.27 -13.88
C THR A 81 -7.21 1.12 -14.08
N ARG A 82 -6.76 -0.04 -14.55
CA ARG A 82 -7.60 -1.23 -14.73
C ARG A 82 -7.74 -2.09 -13.48
N LEU A 83 -6.72 -2.11 -12.63
CA LEU A 83 -6.65 -2.93 -11.41
C LEU A 83 -6.97 -2.15 -10.14
N ALA A 84 -7.00 -0.81 -10.19
CA ALA A 84 -7.42 0.00 -9.06
C ALA A 84 -8.86 -0.36 -8.67
N PRO A 85 -9.14 -0.66 -7.37
CA PRO A 85 -10.50 -0.88 -6.91
C PRO A 85 -11.33 0.37 -7.24
N SER A 86 -12.45 0.17 -7.92
CA SER A 86 -13.36 1.23 -8.35
C SER A 86 -14.02 1.90 -7.13
N GLY A 87 -13.31 2.83 -6.53
CA GLY A 87 -13.78 3.71 -5.47
C GLY A 87 -12.93 4.97 -5.53
N GLY A 88 -13.37 5.97 -6.29
CA GLY A 88 -12.61 7.21 -6.38
C GLY A 88 -13.09 8.07 -7.53
N ASP A 89 -14.05 8.91 -7.20
CA ASP A 89 -14.31 10.24 -7.73
C ASP A 89 -13.38 10.72 -8.87
N ALA A 90 -13.98 11.17 -9.98
CA ALA A 90 -13.26 11.78 -11.09
C ALA A 90 -13.14 13.30 -10.88
N LEU A 91 -12.07 13.90 -11.40
CA LEU A 91 -11.99 15.36 -11.52
C LEU A 91 -12.67 15.77 -12.83
N ASP A 92 -13.77 16.51 -12.73
CA ASP A 92 -14.46 17.13 -13.85
C ASP A 92 -14.52 18.64 -13.66
N GLY A 93 -13.95 19.40 -14.61
CA GLY A 93 -13.91 20.87 -14.53
C GLY A 93 -13.27 21.46 -13.27
N GLY A 94 -12.35 20.72 -12.61
CA GLY A 94 -11.73 21.14 -11.34
C GLY A 94 -12.51 20.78 -10.08
N ARG A 95 -13.60 20.01 -10.21
CA ARG A 95 -14.43 19.53 -9.11
C ARG A 95 -14.35 18.01 -9.02
N LEU A 96 -14.33 17.49 -7.79
CA LEU A 96 -14.44 16.05 -7.54
C LEU A 96 -15.89 15.63 -7.74
N VAL A 97 -16.13 14.68 -8.62
CA VAL A 97 -17.45 14.12 -8.94
C VAL A 97 -17.44 12.64 -8.60
N ALA A 98 -18.39 12.19 -7.79
CA ALA A 98 -18.55 10.78 -7.48
C ALA A 98 -18.87 9.99 -8.75
N THR A 99 -18.17 8.87 -8.94
CA THR A 99 -18.34 7.99 -10.10
C THR A 99 -18.56 6.53 -9.68
N GLY A 100 -18.88 5.66 -10.64
CA GLY A 100 -18.89 4.22 -10.44
C GLY A 100 -19.92 3.72 -9.42
N SER A 101 -19.46 2.99 -8.40
CA SER A 101 -20.32 2.42 -7.35
C SER A 101 -20.96 3.49 -6.46
N VAL A 102 -20.22 4.57 -6.14
CA VAL A 102 -20.71 5.67 -5.32
C VAL A 102 -21.83 6.42 -6.03
N ALA A 103 -21.61 6.86 -7.28
CA ALA A 103 -22.65 7.51 -8.07
C ALA A 103 -23.93 6.68 -8.18
N ARG A 104 -23.80 5.38 -8.50
CA ARG A 104 -24.94 4.46 -8.62
C ARG A 104 -25.70 4.27 -7.30
N ALA A 105 -25.00 4.31 -6.16
CA ALA A 105 -25.64 4.25 -4.85
C ALA A 105 -26.39 5.55 -4.55
N LEU A 106 -25.76 6.70 -4.79
CA LEU A 106 -26.36 8.04 -4.64
C LEU A 106 -27.56 8.25 -5.57
N ASP A 107 -27.64 7.57 -6.72
CA ASP A 107 -28.82 7.65 -7.59
C ASP A 107 -29.98 6.75 -7.13
N ARG A 108 -29.70 5.56 -6.59
CA ARG A 108 -30.72 4.48 -6.50
C ARG A 108 -31.08 4.03 -5.09
N GLN A 109 -30.11 4.02 -4.18
CA GLN A 109 -30.35 3.56 -2.82
C GLN A 109 -31.19 4.58 -2.05
N LEU A 110 -31.94 4.11 -1.05
CA LEU A 110 -32.59 4.98 -0.05
C LEU A 110 -31.67 5.07 1.18
N ALA A 111 -31.69 6.21 1.85
CA ALA A 111 -30.93 6.44 3.07
C ALA A 111 -31.44 5.51 4.18
N GLY A 112 -30.51 4.98 4.99
CA GLY A 112 -30.86 4.13 6.13
C GLY A 112 -31.35 2.73 5.77
N ALA A 113 -31.41 2.36 4.49
CA ALA A 113 -31.70 1.02 4.01
C ALA A 113 -30.51 0.44 3.23
N PRO A 114 -29.34 0.20 3.87
CA PRO A 114 -28.19 -0.38 3.20
C PRO A 114 -28.54 -1.80 2.73
N GLU A 115 -28.30 -2.08 1.45
CA GLU A 115 -28.38 -3.46 0.96
C GLU A 115 -27.29 -4.31 1.65
N ALA A 116 -27.65 -5.53 2.07
CA ALA A 116 -26.71 -6.42 2.73
C ALA A 116 -25.51 -6.71 1.82
N GLY A 117 -24.30 -6.39 2.28
CA GLY A 117 -23.07 -6.55 1.49
C GLY A 117 -22.78 -5.42 0.48
N ALA A 118 -23.55 -4.33 0.48
CA ALA A 118 -23.26 -3.18 -0.37
C ALA A 118 -21.93 -2.50 0.01
N ALA A 119 -21.09 -2.26 -1.00
CA ALA A 119 -19.81 -1.56 -0.83
C ALA A 119 -19.96 -0.07 -0.47
N VAL A 120 -21.15 0.50 -0.72
CA VAL A 120 -21.51 1.88 -0.43
C VAL A 120 -22.86 1.89 0.27
N ALA A 121 -22.96 2.64 1.37
CA ALA A 121 -24.18 2.81 2.15
C ALA A 121 -24.54 4.31 2.25
N VAL A 122 -25.67 4.70 1.68
CA VAL A 122 -26.19 6.07 1.82
C VAL A 122 -26.77 6.25 3.23
N GLN A 123 -26.31 7.28 3.94
CA GLN A 123 -26.66 7.53 5.34
C GLN A 123 -27.83 8.50 5.48
N LEU A 124 -27.82 9.60 4.74
CA LEU A 124 -28.85 10.65 4.79
C LEU A 124 -28.95 11.38 3.45
N SER A 125 -30.14 11.93 3.20
CA SER A 125 -30.47 12.75 2.03
C SER A 125 -31.18 14.01 2.49
N PHE A 126 -30.87 15.17 1.90
CA PHE A 126 -31.47 16.45 2.28
C PHE A 126 -31.44 17.44 1.12
N LYS A 127 -32.20 18.52 1.27
CA LYS A 127 -32.12 19.67 0.37
C LYS A 127 -31.17 20.70 0.97
N ALA A 128 -30.17 21.10 0.19
CA ALA A 128 -29.25 22.15 0.58
C ALA A 128 -29.91 23.53 0.49
N ARG A 129 -29.29 24.53 1.15
CA ARG A 129 -29.75 25.93 1.17
C ARG A 129 -29.85 26.55 -0.22
N ASP A 130 -29.07 26.06 -1.17
CA ASP A 130 -29.10 26.45 -2.59
C ASP A 130 -30.13 25.67 -3.42
N GLY A 131 -30.90 24.78 -2.79
CA GLY A 131 -31.94 23.99 -3.43
C GLY A 131 -31.49 22.67 -4.04
N ARG A 132 -30.17 22.38 -4.09
CA ARG A 132 -29.68 21.09 -4.61
C ARG A 132 -30.00 19.95 -3.66
N TYR A 133 -30.17 18.74 -4.21
CA TYR A 133 -30.21 17.53 -3.39
C TYR A 133 -28.81 17.12 -2.99
N CYS A 134 -28.56 16.93 -1.70
CA CYS A 134 -27.28 16.44 -1.19
C CYS A 134 -27.48 15.15 -0.40
N ARG A 135 -26.54 14.23 -0.53
CA ARG A 135 -26.59 12.89 0.05
C ARG A 135 -25.23 12.53 0.63
N SER A 136 -25.21 12.01 1.85
CA SER A 136 -23.99 11.51 2.46
C SER A 136 -23.91 9.98 2.39
N PHE A 137 -22.70 9.47 2.29
CA PHE A 137 -22.44 8.06 2.08
C PHE A 137 -21.23 7.59 2.88
N THR A 138 -21.17 6.28 3.10
CA THR A 138 -19.99 5.61 3.63
C THR A 138 -19.61 4.42 2.75
N THR A 139 -18.31 4.15 2.72
CA THR A 139 -17.69 2.97 2.13
C THR A 139 -16.82 2.29 3.20
N ALA A 140 -16.16 1.20 2.84
CA ALA A 140 -15.22 0.53 3.74
C ALA A 140 -14.00 1.40 4.14
N ALA A 141 -13.61 2.38 3.31
CA ALA A 141 -12.39 3.16 3.50
C ALA A 141 -12.62 4.68 3.63
N SER A 142 -13.81 5.16 3.27
CA SER A 142 -14.12 6.59 3.26
C SER A 142 -15.59 6.88 3.52
N ALA A 143 -15.87 8.13 3.86
CA ALA A 143 -17.20 8.69 4.01
C ALA A 143 -17.22 10.08 3.38
N GLY A 144 -18.35 10.48 2.80
CA GLY A 144 -18.43 11.74 2.10
C GLY A 144 -19.83 12.31 1.98
N LEU A 145 -19.88 13.53 1.45
CA LEU A 145 -21.08 14.28 1.12
C LEU A 145 -20.99 14.70 -0.34
N ALA A 146 -22.02 14.37 -1.12
CA ALA A 146 -22.15 14.76 -2.52
C ALA A 146 -23.45 15.53 -2.75
N CYS A 147 -23.42 16.53 -3.63
CA CYS A 147 -24.59 17.28 -4.06
C CYS A 147 -24.84 17.06 -5.55
N ARG A 148 -26.12 16.99 -5.91
CA ARG A 148 -26.59 16.79 -7.27
C ARG A 148 -26.41 18.06 -8.07
N GLU A 149 -25.76 17.92 -9.22
CA GLU A 149 -25.49 18.99 -10.16
C GLU A 149 -26.51 19.00 -11.30
N ALA A 150 -26.61 20.13 -12.01
CA ALA A 150 -27.53 20.32 -13.12
C ALA A 150 -27.25 19.39 -14.32
N ASP A 151 -25.99 18.97 -14.48
CA ASP A 151 -25.55 18.00 -15.49
C ASP A 151 -25.91 16.54 -15.14
N GLY A 152 -26.48 16.31 -13.96
CA GLY A 152 -26.83 15.00 -13.44
C GLY A 152 -25.74 14.33 -12.60
N GLY A 153 -24.55 14.95 -12.49
CA GLY A 153 -23.44 14.45 -11.70
C GLY A 153 -23.62 14.66 -10.18
N TRP A 154 -22.84 13.91 -9.41
CA TRP A 154 -22.78 14.04 -7.95
C TRP A 154 -21.46 14.70 -7.54
N ALA A 155 -21.44 16.01 -7.36
CA ALA A 155 -20.25 16.74 -6.93
C ALA A 155 -19.95 16.51 -5.45
N LEU A 156 -18.77 16.00 -5.13
CA LEU A 156 -18.29 15.89 -3.76
C LEU A 156 -18.06 17.27 -3.14
N GLN A 157 -18.64 17.46 -1.97
CA GLN A 157 -18.46 18.66 -1.13
C GLN A 157 -17.47 18.40 0.00
N GLN A 158 -17.47 17.18 0.52
CA GLN A 158 -16.56 16.73 1.56
C GLN A 158 -16.29 15.25 1.41
N LEU A 159 -15.03 14.85 1.63
CA LEU A 159 -14.62 13.46 1.71
C LEU A 159 -13.66 13.29 2.89
N ALA A 160 -13.78 12.20 3.62
CA ALA A 160 -12.92 11.86 4.73
C ALA A 160 -12.64 10.36 4.74
N ALA A 161 -11.41 9.98 5.06
CA ALA A 161 -11.08 8.57 5.31
C ALA A 161 -11.82 8.09 6.56
N THR A 162 -12.33 6.85 6.52
CA THR A 162 -12.85 6.18 7.70
C THR A 162 -11.76 5.26 8.24
N ALA A 163 -11.49 5.36 9.55
CA ALA A 163 -10.56 4.44 10.19
C ALA A 163 -11.13 3.01 10.11
N PRO A 164 -10.30 1.99 9.81
CA PRO A 164 -10.74 0.62 9.87
C PRO A 164 -11.25 0.31 11.28
N ALA A 165 -12.40 -0.35 11.37
CA ALA A 165 -13.00 -0.70 12.65
C ALA A 165 -12.00 -1.55 13.46
N ALA A 166 -11.54 -1.02 14.60
CA ALA A 166 -10.79 -1.81 15.56
C ALA A 166 -11.70 -2.96 16.01
N GLY A 167 -11.27 -4.20 15.76
CA GLY A 167 -12.07 -5.38 16.02
C GLY A 167 -12.43 -5.50 17.51
N GLY A 168 -13.71 -5.75 17.79
CA GLY A 168 -14.20 -6.13 19.12
C GLY A 168 -14.82 -5.01 19.94
N GLY A 169 -16.00 -4.54 19.53
CA GLY A 169 -16.82 -3.65 20.35
C GLY A 169 -18.21 -3.50 19.76
N MET A 170 -19.23 -3.47 20.63
CA MET A 170 -20.62 -3.20 20.25
C MET A 170 -20.68 -1.91 19.44
N ARG A 171 -21.06 -2.01 18.15
CA ARG A 171 -21.22 -0.84 17.28
C ARG A 171 -22.48 -0.09 17.74
N GLN A 172 -22.30 1.06 18.38
CA GLN A 172 -23.42 1.98 18.58
C GLN A 172 -23.99 2.39 17.21
N ALA A 173 -25.31 2.50 17.13
CA ALA A 173 -26.06 2.98 15.97
C ALA A 173 -25.84 4.49 15.69
N ALA A 174 -24.62 4.99 15.94
CA ALA A 174 -24.23 6.34 15.58
C ALA A 174 -23.97 6.40 14.07
N SER A 175 -24.49 7.44 13.43
CA SER A 175 -24.25 7.77 12.04
C SER A 175 -22.75 7.64 11.73
N SER A 176 -22.43 6.78 10.77
CA SER A 176 -21.05 6.36 10.45
C SER A 176 -20.20 7.43 9.79
N LEU A 177 -20.57 8.71 9.92
CA LEU A 177 -19.98 9.84 9.23
C LEU A 177 -18.92 10.51 10.12
N PRO A 178 -17.69 10.73 9.62
CA PRO A 178 -16.67 11.49 10.31
C PRO A 178 -17.12 12.92 10.64
N PRO A 179 -16.57 13.54 11.70
CA PRO A 179 -16.96 14.89 12.13
C PRO A 179 -16.90 15.94 11.01
N SER A 180 -15.88 15.89 10.14
CA SER A 180 -15.78 16.82 9.01
C SER A 180 -16.94 16.70 8.02
N VAL A 181 -17.45 15.49 7.80
CA VAL A 181 -18.61 15.26 6.93
C VAL A 181 -19.88 15.77 7.60
N LEU A 182 -20.04 15.55 8.90
CA LEU A 182 -21.18 16.08 9.68
C LEU A 182 -21.21 17.61 9.65
N THR A 183 -20.07 18.27 9.87
CA THR A 183 -19.98 19.74 9.76
C THR A 183 -20.35 20.26 8.37
N ALA A 184 -19.95 19.55 7.31
CA ALA A 184 -20.34 19.91 5.95
C ALA A 184 -21.84 19.72 5.69
N VAL A 185 -22.43 18.67 6.26
CA VAL A 185 -23.89 18.45 6.22
C VAL A 185 -24.61 19.62 6.91
N ASP A 186 -24.25 19.95 8.15
CA ASP A 186 -24.88 21.03 8.92
C ASP A 186 -24.77 22.40 8.23
N GLY A 187 -23.62 22.66 7.60
CA GLY A 187 -23.38 23.91 6.87
C GLY A 187 -24.28 24.06 5.64
N LEU A 188 -24.49 22.97 4.89
CA LEU A 188 -25.24 23.00 3.63
C LEU A 188 -26.74 22.76 3.81
N MET A 189 -27.16 22.07 4.86
CA MET A 189 -28.55 21.64 5.05
C MET A 189 -29.48 22.84 5.29
N ALA A 190 -30.60 22.87 4.57
CA ALA A 190 -31.60 23.94 4.70
C ALA A 190 -32.61 23.70 5.82
N GLY A 191 -32.83 22.44 6.20
CA GLY A 191 -33.87 22.02 7.15
C GLY A 191 -33.62 20.60 7.64
N GLU A 192 -34.65 19.76 7.70
CA GLU A 192 -34.49 18.36 8.11
C GLU A 192 -34.04 17.47 6.94
N ALA A 193 -33.53 16.29 7.28
CA ALA A 193 -33.29 15.24 6.30
C ALA A 193 -34.62 14.78 5.66
N LEU A 194 -34.55 14.33 4.40
CA LEU A 194 -35.71 13.80 3.69
C LEU A 194 -36.21 12.55 4.40
N GLY A 195 -37.50 12.52 4.71
CA GLY A 195 -38.17 11.30 5.13
C GLY A 195 -38.25 10.26 3.99
N PRO A 196 -38.57 8.99 4.31
CA PRO A 196 -38.54 7.89 3.32
C PRO A 196 -39.39 8.12 2.07
N GLU A 197 -40.55 8.75 2.20
CA GLU A 197 -41.44 9.04 1.06
C GLU A 197 -40.90 10.18 0.18
N GLN A 198 -40.42 11.25 0.82
CA GLN A 198 -39.81 12.39 0.12
C GLN A 198 -38.56 11.95 -0.65
N GLU A 199 -37.77 11.07 -0.05
CA GLU A 199 -36.58 10.51 -0.69
C GLU A 199 -36.93 9.64 -1.89
N ARG A 200 -37.94 8.75 -1.77
CA ARG A 200 -38.43 7.95 -2.92
C ARG A 200 -38.92 8.85 -4.04
N ALA A 201 -39.71 9.86 -3.73
CA ALA A 201 -40.21 10.81 -4.72
C ALA A 201 -39.07 11.56 -5.42
N ALA A 202 -38.07 12.05 -4.67
CA ALA A 202 -36.90 12.70 -5.23
C ALA A 202 -36.08 11.76 -6.13
N ARG A 203 -35.89 10.51 -5.69
CA ARG A 203 -35.22 9.47 -6.48
C ARG A 203 -35.94 9.17 -7.79
N ASP A 204 -37.25 8.95 -7.72
CA ASP A 204 -38.06 8.58 -8.88
C ASP A 204 -38.21 9.77 -9.85
N ALA A 205 -38.11 11.01 -9.37
CA ALA A 205 -37.95 12.22 -10.17
C ALA A 205 -36.52 12.44 -10.71
N GLY A 206 -35.59 11.55 -10.39
CA GLY A 206 -34.20 11.62 -10.85
C GLY A 206 -33.38 12.73 -10.19
N TRP A 207 -33.71 13.10 -8.94
CA TRP A 207 -33.04 14.11 -8.13
C TRP A 207 -33.00 15.50 -8.78
N ARG A 208 -34.13 15.94 -9.33
CA ARG A 208 -34.28 17.24 -9.99
C ARG A 208 -34.99 18.26 -9.09
#